data_AF-A0A833D3Z7-F1
#
_entry.id   AF-A0A833D3Z7-F1
#
_cell.length_a   1.000
_cell.length_b   1.000
_cell.length_c   1.000
_cell.angle_alpha   90.00
_cell.angle_beta   90.00
_cell.angle_gamma   90.00
#
_symmetry.space_group_name_H-M   'P 1'
#
loop_
_entity.id
_entity.type
_entity.pdbx_description
1 polymer ?
#
loop_
_entity_poly.entity_id
_entity_poly.type
_entity_poly.pdbx_seq_one_letter_code
_entity_poly.pdbx_strand_id
1 'polypeptide(L)'
;LTLCSPDPQAFRPPEEKDNVLQVTLPTNFKAARFPSDAHTAVLRQLEADIEAIRFDTGKGKVELPVKLKVHDSVFVPLAKWAMLLTGNYRCVQKSGMRSIRDAVHSDINASREVYGWVVALCQSLGASASDMVPFEKYANAAQSLLKPSSAARALAAGAQNIERVDLVVQTVAQLKGQRSASVDETVELVNGWLAANRKKAGA
;
A
#
# COMPACT_ATOMS: atom_id res chain seq x y z
N LEU A 1 8.89 2.57 -10.23
CA LEU A 1 7.66 2.87 -9.47
C LEU A 1 7.76 4.32 -9.02
N THR A 2 6.98 5.26 -9.58
CA THR A 2 7.10 6.70 -9.24
C THR A 2 5.90 7.22 -8.43
N LEU A 3 4.83 6.44 -8.26
CA LEU A 3 3.62 6.85 -7.54
C LEU A 3 3.25 5.80 -6.49
N CYS A 4 2.87 6.24 -5.30
CA CYS A 4 2.17 5.40 -4.33
C CYS A 4 1.01 6.16 -3.69
N SER A 5 -0.03 5.44 -3.30
CA SER A 5 -0.98 5.95 -2.30
C SER A 5 -0.62 5.34 -0.97
N PRO A 6 -0.04 6.08 -0.01
CA PRO A 6 0.06 5.61 1.37
C PRO A 6 -1.32 5.44 2.03
N ASP A 7 -2.42 5.85 1.41
CA ASP A 7 -3.75 5.67 2.00
C ASP A 7 -4.24 4.22 1.84
N PRO A 8 -4.63 3.55 2.93
CA PRO A 8 -5.15 2.19 2.87
C PRO A 8 -6.61 2.05 2.37
N GLN A 9 -7.32 3.15 2.09
CA GLN A 9 -8.77 3.16 1.77
C GLN A 9 -9.12 3.32 0.29
N ALA A 10 -8.12 3.34 -0.59
CA ALA A 10 -8.34 3.37 -2.03
C ALA A 10 -8.58 1.95 -2.58
N PHE A 11 -9.59 1.79 -3.45
CA PHE A 11 -9.88 0.51 -4.12
C PHE A 11 -10.29 0.71 -5.58
N ARG A 12 -10.09 -0.33 -6.40
CA ARG A 12 -10.59 -0.37 -7.79
C ARG A 12 -12.01 -0.94 -7.81
N PRO A 13 -13.02 -0.19 -8.29
CA PRO A 13 -14.36 -0.72 -8.46
C PRO A 13 -14.38 -1.85 -9.49
N PRO A 14 -15.20 -2.91 -9.31
CA PRO A 14 -15.21 -4.06 -10.23
C PRO A 14 -15.66 -3.75 -11.66
N GLU A 15 -16.58 -2.79 -11.80
CA GLU A 15 -17.23 -2.44 -13.08
C GLU A 15 -16.50 -1.31 -13.84
N GLU A 16 -15.40 -0.81 -13.28
CA GLU A 16 -14.67 0.34 -13.82
C GLU A 16 -13.36 -0.07 -14.49
N LYS A 17 -12.81 0.81 -15.32
CA LYS A 17 -11.50 0.59 -15.95
C LYS A 17 -10.38 0.57 -14.90
N ASP A 18 -9.28 -0.11 -15.20
CA ASP A 18 -8.13 -0.26 -14.29
C ASP A 18 -7.49 1.07 -13.81
N ASN A 19 -7.66 2.13 -14.60
CA ASN A 19 -7.19 3.48 -14.30
C ASN A 19 -8.17 4.29 -13.44
N VAL A 20 -9.28 3.70 -13.01
CA VAL A 20 -10.24 4.31 -12.08
C VAL A 20 -9.97 3.79 -10.68
N LEU A 21 -9.83 4.72 -9.73
CA LEU A 21 -9.64 4.43 -8.32
C LEU A 21 -10.68 5.19 -7.52
N GLN A 22 -11.44 4.47 -6.70
CA GLN A 22 -12.37 5.07 -5.76
C GLN A 22 -11.71 5.19 -4.38
N VAL A 23 -11.78 6.39 -3.82
CA VAL A 23 -11.36 6.67 -2.44
C VAL A 23 -12.58 7.01 -1.61
N THR A 24 -12.65 6.47 -0.40
CA THR A 24 -13.80 6.67 0.49
C THR A 24 -13.55 7.70 1.57
N LEU A 25 -12.30 8.14 1.74
CA LEU A 25 -11.88 9.20 2.66
C LEU A 25 -10.98 10.20 1.93
N PRO A 26 -10.74 11.39 2.52
CA PRO A 26 -9.71 12.30 2.03
C PRO A 26 -8.34 11.61 1.96
N THR A 27 -7.70 11.68 0.79
CA THR A 27 -6.51 10.87 0.46
C THR A 27 -5.42 11.71 -0.18
N ASN A 28 -4.18 11.47 0.23
CA ASN A 28 -2.99 12.04 -0.42
C ASN A 28 -2.28 10.95 -1.24
N PHE A 29 -2.14 11.17 -2.54
CA PHE A 29 -1.26 10.39 -3.42
C PHE A 29 0.12 11.03 -3.41
N LYS A 30 1.17 10.24 -3.21
CA LYS A 30 2.54 10.72 -3.25
C LYS A 30 3.21 10.28 -4.55
N ALA A 31 3.83 11.24 -5.23
CA ALA A 31 4.63 10.99 -6.43
C ALA A 31 6.09 11.37 -6.18
N ALA A 32 7.01 10.48 -6.55
CA ALA A 32 8.40 10.82 -6.75
C ALA A 32 8.57 11.63 -8.05
N ARG A 33 9.52 12.56 -8.04
CA ARG A 33 9.94 13.27 -9.25
C ARG A 33 10.41 12.32 -10.35
N PHE A 34 10.29 12.77 -11.59
CA PHE A 34 10.96 12.13 -12.72
C PHE A 34 12.42 12.57 -12.81
N PRO A 35 13.26 11.84 -13.57
CA PRO A 35 14.61 12.31 -13.89
C PRO A 35 14.60 13.67 -14.61
N SER A 36 13.64 13.88 -15.52
CA SER A 36 13.44 15.14 -16.24
C SER A 36 12.73 16.18 -15.37
N ASP A 37 13.30 17.38 -15.28
CA ASP A 37 12.67 18.54 -14.64
C ASP A 37 11.40 18.96 -15.38
N ALA A 38 11.38 18.89 -16.71
CA ALA A 38 10.20 19.22 -17.51
C ALA A 38 9.02 18.28 -17.20
N HIS A 39 9.27 16.98 -17.04
CA HIS A 39 8.22 16.02 -16.67
C HIS A 39 7.79 16.20 -15.22
N THR A 40 8.72 16.54 -14.33
CA THR A 40 8.41 16.86 -12.92
C THR A 40 7.57 18.13 -12.82
N ALA A 41 7.80 19.12 -13.68
CA ALA A 41 6.99 20.34 -13.74
C ALA A 41 5.53 20.04 -14.07
N VAL A 42 5.25 19.07 -14.94
CA VAL A 42 3.86 18.61 -15.21
C VAL A 42 3.21 18.06 -13.94
N LEU A 43 3.91 17.23 -13.15
CA LEU A 43 3.37 16.71 -11.89
C LEU A 43 3.11 17.83 -10.87
N ARG A 44 4.01 18.81 -10.77
CA ARG A 44 3.87 19.95 -9.85
C ARG A 44 2.72 20.87 -10.28
N GLN A 45 2.51 21.03 -11.59
CA GLN A 45 1.34 21.76 -12.09
C GLN A 45 0.05 21.03 -11.71
N LEU A 46 -0.02 19.71 -11.89
CA LEU A 46 -1.18 18.92 -11.47
C LEU A 46 -1.44 19.02 -9.96
N GLU A 47 -0.39 18.99 -9.14
CA GLU A 47 -0.50 19.21 -7.69
C GLU A 47 -1.09 20.59 -7.38
N ALA A 48 -0.55 21.66 -7.97
CA ALA A 48 -1.04 23.03 -7.77
C ALA A 48 -2.50 23.20 -8.25
N ASP A 49 -2.85 22.64 -9.40
CA ASP A 49 -4.20 22.71 -9.96
C ASP A 49 -5.20 21.99 -9.04
N ILE A 50 -4.86 20.79 -8.55
CA ILE A 50 -5.67 20.04 -7.59
C ILE A 50 -5.86 20.82 -6.29
N GLU A 51 -4.83 21.50 -5.81
CA GLU A 51 -4.90 22.33 -4.61
C GLU A 51 -5.75 23.59 -4.81
N ALA A 52 -5.76 24.17 -6.01
CA ALA A 52 -6.51 25.37 -6.35
C ALA A 52 -8.01 25.11 -6.59
N ILE A 53 -8.40 23.89 -7.00
CA ILE A 53 -9.80 23.55 -7.27
C ILE A 53 -10.67 23.81 -6.03
N ARG A 54 -11.79 24.48 -6.26
CA ARG A 54 -12.86 24.69 -5.28
C ARG A 54 -14.18 24.21 -5.89
N PHE A 55 -14.81 23.23 -5.26
CA PHE A 55 -16.09 22.69 -5.67
C PHE A 55 -17.21 23.37 -4.90
N ASP A 56 -18.20 23.91 -5.61
CA ASP A 56 -19.39 24.50 -4.99
C ASP A 56 -20.42 23.42 -4.72
N THR A 57 -20.75 23.22 -3.45
CA THR A 57 -21.72 22.22 -3.00
C THR A 57 -23.14 22.77 -2.87
N GLY A 58 -23.35 24.04 -3.21
CA GLY A 58 -24.57 24.80 -2.90
C GLY A 58 -24.66 25.25 -1.44
N LYS A 59 -23.79 24.74 -0.55
CA LYS A 59 -23.64 25.17 0.86
C LYS A 59 -22.34 25.95 1.11
N GLY A 60 -21.54 26.13 0.06
CA GLY A 60 -20.22 26.74 0.13
C GLY A 60 -19.21 26.01 -0.74
N LYS A 61 -18.10 26.69 -0.99
CA LYS A 61 -16.96 26.17 -1.75
C LYS A 61 -16.06 25.35 -0.84
N VAL A 62 -15.81 24.11 -1.22
CA VAL A 62 -14.90 23.19 -0.52
C VAL A 62 -13.72 22.80 -1.42
N GLU A 63 -12.60 22.42 -0.82
CA GLU A 63 -11.48 21.88 -1.59
C GLU A 63 -11.77 20.45 -2.07
N LEU A 64 -11.07 20.02 -3.12
CA LEU A 64 -11.04 18.60 -3.46
C LEU A 64 -10.39 17.82 -2.30
N PRO A 65 -11.06 16.78 -1.74
CA PRO A 65 -10.54 16.01 -0.61
C PRO A 65 -9.45 15.01 -1.02
N VAL A 66 -9.02 15.04 -2.29
CA VAL A 66 -7.94 14.22 -2.83
C VAL A 66 -6.81 15.15 -3.25
N LYS A 67 -5.60 14.88 -2.77
CA LYS A 67 -4.41 15.67 -3.13
C LYS A 67 -3.36 14.79 -3.81
N LEU A 68 -2.66 15.36 -4.79
CA LEU A 68 -1.38 14.87 -5.27
C LEU A 68 -0.28 15.59 -4.51
N LYS A 69 0.74 14.88 -4.04
CA LYS A 69 1.90 15.43 -3.34
C LYS A 69 3.17 15.01 -4.06
N VAL A 70 3.86 15.96 -4.69
CA VAL A 70 5.09 15.68 -5.45
C VAL A 70 6.29 15.85 -4.53
N HIS A 71 7.17 14.85 -4.52
CA HIS A 71 8.36 14.81 -3.70
C HIS A 71 9.60 14.65 -4.55
N ASP A 72 10.70 15.29 -4.13
CA ASP A 72 11.99 15.15 -4.80
C ASP A 72 12.68 13.80 -4.52
N SER A 73 12.34 13.14 -3.41
CA SER A 73 12.86 11.80 -3.10
C SER A 73 12.22 10.74 -3.99
N VAL A 74 13.08 9.91 -4.62
CA VAL A 74 12.65 8.75 -5.41
C VAL A 74 12.16 7.58 -4.55
N PHE A 75 12.37 7.64 -3.23
CA PHE A 75 12.06 6.56 -2.30
C PHE A 75 10.68 6.68 -1.66
N VAL A 76 9.97 7.79 -1.88
CA VAL A 76 8.63 8.01 -1.33
C VAL A 76 7.63 6.88 -1.64
N PRO A 77 7.67 6.21 -2.81
CA PRO A 77 6.85 5.04 -3.06
C PRO A 77 7.04 3.89 -2.07
N LEU A 78 8.24 3.74 -1.49
CA LEU A 78 8.57 2.69 -0.53
C LEU A 78 7.81 2.83 0.80
N ALA A 79 7.27 4.01 1.12
CA ALA A 79 6.44 4.22 2.30
C ALA A 79 5.23 3.26 2.36
N LYS A 80 4.73 2.84 1.19
CA LYS A 80 3.61 1.92 1.09
C LYS A 80 3.97 0.49 1.51
N TRP A 81 5.23 0.08 1.39
CA TRP A 81 5.66 -1.30 1.71
C TRP A 81 5.38 -1.64 3.16
N ALA A 82 5.71 -0.76 4.10
CA ALA A 82 5.48 -0.99 5.53
C ALA A 82 3.99 -1.27 5.82
N MET A 83 3.08 -0.51 5.21
CA MET A 83 1.64 -0.70 5.39
C MET A 83 1.14 -2.01 4.75
N LEU A 84 1.65 -2.35 3.56
CA LEU A 84 1.25 -3.57 2.86
C LEU A 84 1.66 -4.83 3.63
N LEU A 85 2.88 -4.83 4.18
CA LEU A 85 3.42 -5.97 4.93
C LEU A 85 2.82 -6.06 6.34
N THR A 86 2.53 -4.94 7.00
CA THR A 86 1.91 -4.95 8.33
C THR A 86 0.42 -5.30 8.29
N GLY A 87 -0.30 -4.89 7.24
CA GLY A 87 -1.75 -5.11 7.12
C GLY A 87 -2.16 -5.97 5.93
N ASN A 88 -2.02 -5.45 4.71
CA ASN A 88 -2.68 -6.01 3.52
C ASN A 88 -2.34 -7.48 3.24
N TYR A 89 -1.06 -7.85 3.24
CA TYR A 89 -0.67 -9.25 2.99
C TYR A 89 -0.91 -10.13 4.22
N ARG A 90 -0.83 -9.58 5.43
CA ARG A 90 -1.22 -10.25 6.69
C ARG A 90 -2.72 -10.48 6.82
N CYS A 91 -3.55 -10.00 5.89
CA CYS A 91 -4.94 -10.45 5.76
C CYS A 91 -5.05 -11.92 5.34
N VAL A 92 -4.06 -12.45 4.61
CA VAL A 92 -4.04 -13.85 4.16
C VAL A 92 -3.70 -14.73 5.36
N GLN A 93 -4.52 -15.75 5.62
CA GLN A 93 -4.33 -16.72 6.69
C GLN A 93 -4.34 -18.13 6.09
N LYS A 94 -3.92 -19.14 6.85
CA LYS A 94 -3.89 -20.53 6.38
C LYS A 94 -5.25 -21.02 5.87
N SER A 95 -6.33 -20.66 6.57
CA SER A 95 -7.69 -21.14 6.31
C SER A 95 -8.71 -20.01 6.15
N GLY A 96 -8.33 -18.90 5.51
CA GLY A 96 -9.24 -17.80 5.22
C GLY A 96 -8.55 -16.44 5.09
N MET A 97 -9.35 -15.39 5.16
CA MET A 97 -8.88 -14.02 5.16
C MET A 97 -9.47 -13.26 6.35
N ARG A 98 -8.71 -12.30 6.88
CA ARG A 98 -9.17 -11.35 7.91
C ARG A 98 -9.19 -9.92 7.38
N SER A 99 -9.90 -9.03 8.07
CA SER A 99 -9.89 -7.61 7.72
C SER A 99 -8.48 -7.00 7.89
N ILE A 100 -8.20 -5.87 7.22
CA ILE A 100 -6.92 -5.18 7.44
C ILE A 100 -6.87 -4.65 8.88
N ARG A 101 -8.00 -4.18 9.43
CA ARG A 101 -8.09 -3.78 10.85
C ARG A 101 -7.59 -4.90 11.76
N ASP A 102 -8.13 -6.11 11.61
CA ASP A 102 -7.75 -7.23 12.49
C ASP A 102 -6.30 -7.66 12.21
N ALA A 103 -5.84 -7.57 10.95
CA ALA A 103 -4.42 -7.81 10.64
C ALA A 103 -3.46 -6.87 11.38
N VAL A 104 -3.85 -5.61 11.58
CA VAL A 104 -3.04 -4.60 12.28
C VAL A 104 -3.26 -4.65 13.80
N HIS A 105 -4.49 -4.82 14.26
CA HIS A 105 -4.87 -4.58 15.67
C HIS A 105 -5.02 -5.83 16.54
N SER A 106 -5.11 -7.05 15.97
CA SER A 106 -5.18 -8.27 16.80
C SER A 106 -3.91 -8.49 17.63
N ASP A 107 -2.77 -8.03 17.13
CA ASP A 107 -1.52 -7.92 17.89
C ASP A 107 -0.78 -6.66 17.42
N ILE A 108 -1.00 -5.57 18.15
CA ILE A 108 -0.44 -4.26 17.79
C ILE A 108 1.08 -4.20 17.95
N ASN A 109 1.65 -5.00 18.85
CA ASN A 109 3.08 -5.04 19.09
C ASN A 109 3.80 -5.74 17.94
N ALA A 110 3.30 -6.91 17.52
CA ALA A 110 3.80 -7.58 16.32
C ALA A 110 3.66 -6.70 15.07
N SER A 111 2.53 -5.97 14.95
CA SER A 111 2.33 -5.04 13.84
C SER A 111 3.35 -3.89 13.85
N ARG A 112 3.67 -3.34 15.02
CA ARG A 112 4.69 -2.30 15.19
C ARG A 112 6.08 -2.82 14.82
N GLU A 113 6.42 -4.06 15.22
CA GLU A 113 7.69 -4.70 14.90
C GLU A 113 7.86 -4.86 13.38
N VAL A 114 6.89 -5.47 12.70
CA VAL A 114 6.91 -5.65 11.24
C VAL A 114 7.00 -4.31 10.52
N TYR A 115 6.22 -3.33 10.98
CA TYR A 115 6.22 -1.99 10.38
C TYR A 115 7.59 -1.33 10.50
N GLY A 116 8.18 -1.34 11.71
CA GLY A 116 9.50 -0.78 11.97
C GLY A 116 10.60 -1.49 11.20
N TRP A 117 10.53 -2.82 11.09
CA TRP A 117 11.49 -3.61 10.32
C TRP A 117 11.46 -3.25 8.83
N VAL A 118 10.27 -3.15 8.22
CA VAL A 118 10.15 -2.76 6.81
C VAL A 118 10.58 -1.31 6.60
N VAL A 119 10.29 -0.41 7.55
CA VAL A 119 10.79 0.98 7.52
C VAL A 119 12.32 1.01 7.53
N ALA A 120 12.97 0.24 8.41
CA ALA A 120 14.42 0.14 8.48
C ALA A 120 15.01 -0.43 7.18
N LEU A 121 14.35 -1.42 6.57
CA LEU A 121 14.74 -1.92 5.26
C LEU A 121 14.68 -0.81 4.19
N CYS A 122 13.57 -0.07 4.11
CA CYS A 122 13.43 1.05 3.17
C CYS A 122 14.51 2.13 3.39
N GLN A 123 14.82 2.46 4.63
CA GLN A 123 15.89 3.41 4.96
C GLN A 123 17.27 2.89 4.51
N SER A 124 17.53 1.60 4.70
CA SER A 124 18.76 0.96 4.21
C SER A 124 18.89 0.92 2.68
N LEU A 125 17.81 1.23 1.95
CA LEU A 125 17.80 1.38 0.48
C LEU A 125 17.98 2.83 0.04
N GLY A 126 17.94 3.80 0.96
CA GLY A 126 18.12 5.22 0.70
C GLY A 126 16.92 6.10 1.07
N ALA A 127 15.81 5.53 1.54
CA ALA A 127 14.69 6.33 2.02
C ALA A 127 15.08 7.16 3.26
N SER A 128 14.66 8.42 3.30
CA SER A 128 14.76 9.23 4.51
C SER A 128 13.63 8.89 5.49
N ALA A 129 13.79 9.22 6.78
CA ALA A 129 12.70 9.09 7.75
C ALA A 129 11.45 9.88 7.34
N SER A 130 11.63 11.04 6.70
CA SER A 130 10.54 11.89 6.18
C SER A 130 9.80 11.31 4.98
N ASP A 131 10.41 10.36 4.26
CA ASP A 131 9.72 9.66 3.17
C ASP A 131 8.67 8.68 3.72
N MET A 132 8.91 8.18 4.93
CA MET A 132 8.10 7.16 5.60
C MET A 132 6.92 7.78 6.36
N VAL A 133 5.93 6.94 6.67
CA VAL A 133 4.77 7.34 7.47
C VAL A 133 4.97 6.80 8.89
N PRO A 134 4.74 7.58 9.95
CA PRO A 134 4.76 7.07 11.32
C PRO A 134 3.75 5.94 11.53
N PHE A 135 4.14 4.90 12.27
CA PHE A 135 3.29 3.74 12.53
C PHE A 135 1.95 4.14 13.14
N GLU A 136 1.93 5.09 14.09
CA GLU A 136 0.72 5.57 14.77
C GLU A 136 -0.30 6.12 13.77
N LYS A 137 0.17 6.85 12.75
CA LYS A 137 -0.72 7.38 11.70
C LYS A 137 -1.36 6.23 10.92
N TYR A 138 -0.58 5.21 10.59
CA TYR A 138 -1.09 4.02 9.91
C TYR A 138 -2.03 3.19 10.79
N ALA A 139 -1.65 2.92 12.05
CA ALA A 139 -2.44 2.14 12.99
C ALA A 139 -3.82 2.79 13.24
N ASN A 140 -3.86 4.11 13.42
CA ASN A 140 -5.12 4.85 13.56
C ASN A 140 -5.98 4.73 12.30
N ALA A 141 -5.39 4.95 11.12
CA ALA A 141 -6.10 4.77 9.85
C ALA A 141 -6.61 3.33 9.65
N ALA A 142 -5.88 2.34 10.18
CA ALA A 142 -6.25 0.93 10.04
C ALA A 142 -7.53 0.56 10.81
N GLN A 143 -7.96 1.35 11.80
CA GLN A 143 -9.20 1.08 12.55
C GLN A 143 -10.45 1.06 11.68
N SER A 144 -10.49 1.86 10.60
CA SER A 144 -11.63 1.92 9.67
C SER A 144 -11.58 0.85 8.57
N LEU A 145 -10.53 0.03 8.48
CA LEU A 145 -10.31 -0.90 7.38
C LEU A 145 -10.95 -2.27 7.63
N LEU A 146 -12.29 -2.30 7.60
CA LEU A 146 -13.09 -3.47 7.97
C LEU A 146 -13.11 -4.59 6.93
N LYS A 147 -12.61 -4.34 5.72
CA LYS A 147 -12.58 -5.34 4.63
C LYS A 147 -11.21 -6.02 4.53
N PRO A 148 -11.15 -7.28 4.11
CA PRO A 148 -9.89 -7.90 3.70
C PRO A 148 -9.27 -7.17 2.49
N SER A 149 -7.95 -7.25 2.38
CA SER A 149 -7.20 -6.60 1.30
C SER A 149 -7.62 -7.13 -0.08
N SER A 150 -7.39 -6.33 -1.13
CA SER A 150 -7.60 -6.77 -2.51
C SER A 150 -6.83 -8.03 -2.86
N ALA A 151 -5.58 -8.15 -2.41
CA ALA A 151 -4.77 -9.35 -2.58
C ALA A 151 -5.43 -10.59 -1.95
N ALA A 152 -5.86 -10.49 -0.68
CA ALA A 152 -6.51 -11.61 0.00
C ALA A 152 -7.84 -12.00 -0.68
N ARG A 153 -8.65 -11.02 -1.09
CA ARG A 153 -9.90 -11.27 -1.81
C ARG A 153 -9.67 -11.90 -3.19
N ALA A 154 -8.65 -11.47 -3.92
CA ALA A 154 -8.30 -12.05 -5.21
C ALA A 154 -7.87 -13.52 -5.07
N LEU A 155 -7.04 -13.83 -4.06
CA LEU A 155 -6.66 -15.21 -3.75
C LEU A 155 -7.89 -16.06 -3.38
N ALA A 156 -8.82 -15.53 -2.59
CA ALA A 156 -10.09 -16.18 -2.27
C ALA A 156 -11.00 -16.41 -3.48
N ALA A 157 -10.96 -15.51 -4.46
CA ALA A 157 -11.68 -15.65 -5.72
C ALA A 157 -10.98 -16.60 -6.73
N GLY A 158 -9.88 -17.26 -6.34
CA GLY A 158 -9.20 -18.23 -7.21
C GLY A 158 -8.11 -17.62 -8.10
N ALA A 159 -7.68 -16.38 -7.85
CA ALA A 159 -6.60 -15.77 -8.63
C ALA A 159 -5.33 -16.63 -8.60
N GLN A 160 -4.80 -16.93 -9.79
CA GLN A 160 -3.57 -17.72 -9.96
C GLN A 160 -2.30 -16.87 -9.87
N ASN A 161 -2.45 -15.55 -10.01
CA ASN A 161 -1.40 -14.56 -9.95
C ASN A 161 -1.96 -13.28 -9.30
N ILE A 162 -1.13 -12.64 -8.48
CA ILE A 162 -1.40 -11.33 -7.90
C ILE A 162 -0.08 -10.53 -7.90
N GLU A 163 -0.14 -9.23 -7.63
CA GLU A 163 1.04 -8.44 -7.31
C GLU A 163 1.68 -8.93 -5.99
N ARG A 164 3.01 -9.06 -5.97
CA ARG A 164 3.78 -9.70 -4.87
C ARG A 164 4.81 -8.77 -4.24
N VAL A 165 4.37 -7.64 -3.67
CA VAL A 165 5.26 -6.73 -2.94
C VAL A 165 5.84 -7.41 -1.70
N ASP A 166 5.12 -8.35 -1.07
CA ASP A 166 5.63 -9.21 -0.01
C ASP A 166 6.89 -9.98 -0.44
N LEU A 167 6.87 -10.59 -1.62
CA LEU A 167 7.99 -11.34 -2.18
C LEU A 167 9.15 -10.42 -2.59
N VAL A 168 8.85 -9.23 -3.14
CA VAL A 168 9.86 -8.22 -3.47
C VAL A 168 10.59 -7.76 -2.20
N VAL A 169 9.85 -7.44 -1.14
CA VAL A 169 10.42 -7.03 0.15
C VAL A 169 11.30 -8.13 0.73
N GLN A 170 10.83 -9.38 0.74
CA GLN A 170 11.61 -10.53 1.19
C GLN A 170 12.91 -10.69 0.39
N THR A 171 12.82 -10.66 -0.94
CA THR A 171 13.98 -10.86 -1.83
C THR A 171 15.02 -9.77 -1.62
N VAL A 172 14.58 -8.50 -1.54
CA VAL A 172 15.48 -7.37 -1.28
C VAL A 172 16.14 -7.47 0.09
N ALA A 173 15.41 -7.89 1.12
CA ALA A 173 15.98 -8.10 2.45
C ALA A 173 17.06 -9.21 2.44
N GLN A 174 16.78 -10.32 1.75
CA GLN A 174 17.74 -11.42 1.62
C GLN A 174 19.02 -11.00 0.90
N LEU A 175 18.93 -10.18 -0.16
CA LEU A 175 20.09 -9.60 -0.84
C LEU A 175 20.95 -8.72 0.07
N LYS A 176 20.37 -8.17 1.14
CA LYS A 176 21.06 -7.40 2.17
C LYS A 176 21.47 -8.24 3.39
N GLY A 177 21.31 -9.56 3.35
CA GLY A 177 21.61 -10.46 4.47
C GLY A 177 20.64 -10.33 5.65
N GLN A 178 19.45 -9.77 5.43
CA GLN A 178 18.41 -9.58 6.46
C GLN A 178 17.26 -10.57 6.27
N ARG A 179 16.56 -10.88 7.36
CA ARG A 179 15.34 -11.71 7.36
C ARG A 179 14.32 -11.19 8.37
N SER A 180 13.06 -11.51 8.14
CA SER A 180 11.95 -11.27 9.07
C SER A 180 11.02 -12.45 9.04
N ALA A 181 10.88 -13.14 10.18
CA ALA A 181 10.04 -14.33 10.30
C ALA A 181 8.58 -14.04 9.90
N SER A 182 8.06 -12.86 10.25
CA SER A 182 6.68 -12.49 9.89
C SER A 182 6.51 -12.23 8.39
N VAL A 183 7.51 -11.64 7.72
CA VAL A 183 7.47 -11.46 6.26
C VAL A 183 7.61 -12.82 5.57
N ASP A 184 8.50 -13.68 6.06
CA ASP A 184 8.72 -15.02 5.52
C ASP A 184 7.44 -15.88 5.61
N GLU A 185 6.77 -15.88 6.77
CA GLU A 185 5.48 -16.55 6.98
C GLU A 185 4.40 -15.99 6.04
N THR A 186 4.34 -14.66 5.88
CA THR A 186 3.38 -14.01 4.99
C THR A 186 3.59 -14.47 3.54
N VAL A 187 4.84 -14.51 3.06
CA VAL A 187 5.18 -14.98 1.72
C VAL A 187 4.80 -16.45 1.52
N GLU A 188 5.07 -17.29 2.52
CA GLU A 188 4.71 -18.71 2.49
C GLU A 188 3.20 -18.90 2.36
N LEU A 189 2.41 -18.19 3.16
CA LEU A 189 0.95 -18.23 3.09
C LEU A 189 0.45 -17.83 1.70
N VAL A 190 0.92 -16.71 1.15
CA VAL A 190 0.52 -16.26 -0.19
C VAL A 190 0.90 -17.28 -1.27
N ASN A 191 2.11 -17.85 -1.18
CA ASN A 191 2.55 -18.92 -2.10
C ASN A 191 1.64 -20.15 -2.02
N GLY A 192 1.25 -20.57 -0.82
CA GLY A 192 0.35 -21.70 -0.61
C GLY A 192 -1.02 -21.51 -1.28
N TRP A 193 -1.61 -20.32 -1.15
CA TRP A 193 -2.87 -19.97 -1.82
C TRP A 193 -2.73 -19.99 -3.34
N LEU A 194 -1.67 -19.39 -3.89
CA LEU A 194 -1.42 -19.36 -5.33
C LEU A 194 -1.23 -20.77 -5.90
N ALA A 195 -0.47 -21.63 -5.21
CA ALA A 195 -0.27 -23.02 -5.60
C ALA A 195 -1.59 -23.81 -5.61
N ALA A 196 -2.42 -23.64 -4.57
CA ALA A 196 -3.74 -24.27 -4.50
C ALA A 196 -4.66 -23.82 -5.64
N ASN A 197 -4.69 -22.51 -5.93
CA ASN A 197 -5.51 -21.96 -7.01
C ASN A 197 -5.06 -22.45 -8.39
N ARG A 198 -3.75 -22.50 -8.64
CA ARG A 198 -3.18 -23.05 -9.89
C ARG A 198 -3.52 -24.54 -10.06
N LYS A 199 -3.41 -25.32 -8.98
CA LYS A 199 -3.77 -26.74 -9.01
C LYS A 199 -5.26 -26.94 -9.35
N LYS A 200 -6.15 -26.15 -8.76
CA LYS A 200 -7.60 -26.24 -9.04
C LYS A 200 -7.98 -25.86 -10.46
N ALA A 201 -7.28 -24.91 -11.06
CA ALA A 201 -7.59 -24.45 -12.41
C ALA A 201 -6.98 -25.31 -13.52
N GLY A 202 -5.95 -26.11 -13.19
CA GLY A 202 -5.40 -27.13 -14.08
C GLY A 202 -6.03 -28.52 -13.91
N ALA A 203 -7.03 -28.65 -13.03
CA ALA A 203 -7.82 -29.86 -12.81
C ALA A 203 -9.17 -29.74 -13.52
#